data_AF-A0A5C5XVB9-F1
#
_entry.id   AF-A0A5C5XVB9-F1
#
_cell.length_a   1.000
_cell.length_b   1.000
_cell.length_c   1.000
_cell.angle_alpha   90.00
_cell.angle_beta   90.00
_cell.angle_gamma   90.00
#
_symmetry.space_group_name_H-M   'P 1'
#
loop_
_entity.id
_entity.type
_entity.pdbx_description
1 polymer ?
#
loop_
_entity_poly.entity_id
_entity_poly.type
_entity_poly.pdbx_seq_one_letter_code
_entity_poly.pdbx_strand_id
1 'polypeptide(L)'
;MPHLTFSASRWRFFTATTLSSLSIGITIYCLTRWLGIPYGWAVLLVVIRAAFWACTIDIRKFDVTVDGRMLSGPSLIFSSQAVSIDLDDVDPEFVNEWLGVFSIHDSAGNEVMAHYQYYMPEDRVVLRALIERLRRPR
;
A
#
# COMPACT_ATOMS: atom_id res chain seq x y z
N MET A 1 19.87 14.21 -2.37
CA MET A 1 19.51 13.42 -1.18
C MET A 1 20.27 12.09 -1.24
N PRO A 2 20.63 11.46 -0.11
CA PRO A 2 21.20 10.11 -0.14
C PRO A 2 20.22 9.12 -0.74
N HIS A 3 20.73 8.10 -1.43
CA HIS A 3 19.94 6.99 -1.96
C HIS A 3 19.36 6.19 -0.79
N LEU A 4 18.04 6.15 -0.68
CA LEU A 4 17.31 5.43 0.38
C LEU A 4 16.39 4.39 -0.26
N THR A 5 16.46 3.15 0.23
CA THR A 5 15.57 2.07 -0.20
C THR A 5 14.85 1.51 1.02
N PHE A 6 13.52 1.50 0.96
CA PHE A 6 12.63 0.96 1.98
C PHE A 6 12.03 -0.34 1.44
N SER A 7 12.54 -1.48 1.93
CA SER A 7 12.09 -2.78 1.45
C SER A 7 10.76 -3.21 2.08
N ALA A 8 9.82 -3.61 1.23
CA ALA A 8 8.55 -4.17 1.67
C ALA A 8 8.76 -5.59 2.21
N SER A 9 8.20 -5.85 3.40
CA SER A 9 8.29 -7.17 4.03
C SER A 9 7.18 -8.08 3.53
N ARG A 10 7.56 -9.21 2.91
CA ARG A 10 6.63 -10.24 2.43
C ARG A 10 5.69 -10.74 3.53
N TRP A 11 6.22 -11.00 4.72
CA TRP A 11 5.42 -11.49 5.84
C TRP A 11 4.40 -10.45 6.33
N ARG A 12 4.79 -9.18 6.39
CA ARG A 12 3.91 -8.10 6.84
C ARG A 12 2.82 -7.81 5.81
N PHE A 13 3.21 -7.78 4.54
CA PHE A 13 2.27 -7.67 3.44
C PHE A 13 1.26 -8.83 3.43
N PHE A 14 1.75 -10.07 3.58
CA PHE A 14 0.91 -11.25 3.62
C PHE A 14 -0.07 -11.22 4.79
N THR A 15 0.40 -10.92 6.00
CA THR A 15 -0.46 -10.86 7.19
C THR A 15 -1.47 -9.73 7.11
N ALA A 16 -1.08 -8.53 6.67
CA ALA A 16 -1.99 -7.40 6.50
C ALA A 16 -3.08 -7.71 5.45
N THR A 17 -2.68 -8.22 4.28
CA THR A 17 -3.60 -8.52 3.17
C THR A 17 -4.55 -9.67 3.51
N THR A 18 -4.01 -10.74 4.12
CA THR A 18 -4.79 -11.93 4.46
C THR A 18 -5.73 -11.66 5.63
N LEU A 19 -5.29 -10.95 6.68
CA LEU A 19 -6.12 -10.63 7.83
C LEU A 19 -7.25 -9.67 7.46
N SER A 20 -6.97 -8.66 6.64
CA SER A 20 -7.99 -7.73 6.12
C SER A 20 -9.01 -8.46 5.25
N SER A 21 -8.56 -9.34 4.35
CA SER A 21 -9.46 -10.13 3.52
C SER A 21 -10.31 -11.09 4.36
N LEU A 22 -9.70 -11.76 5.34
CA LEU A 22 -10.37 -12.71 6.21
C LEU A 22 -11.42 -12.03 7.10
N SER A 23 -11.12 -10.86 7.67
CA SER A 23 -12.07 -10.14 8.51
C SER A 23 -13.31 -9.73 7.72
N ILE A 24 -13.12 -9.17 6.51
CA ILE A 24 -14.22 -8.84 5.59
C ILE A 24 -15.03 -10.09 5.23
N GLY A 25 -14.36 -11.19 4.91
CA GLY A 25 -15.01 -12.46 4.59
C GLY A 25 -15.86 -13.01 5.73
N ILE A 26 -15.34 -12.99 6.97
CA ILE A 26 -16.08 -13.42 8.16
C ILE A 26 -17.28 -12.51 8.40
N THR A 27 -17.11 -11.19 8.33
CA THR A 27 -18.21 -10.23 8.54
C THR A 27 -19.34 -10.44 7.53
N ILE A 28 -19.01 -10.57 6.25
CA ILE A 28 -20.00 -10.83 5.19
C ILE A 28 -20.68 -12.20 5.40
N TYR A 29 -19.92 -13.23 5.75
CA TYR A 29 -20.48 -14.54 6.02
C TYR A 29 -21.45 -14.53 7.21
N CYS A 30 -21.09 -13.86 8.30
CA CYS A 30 -21.98 -13.72 9.46
C CYS A 30 -23.24 -12.92 9.14
N LEU A 31 -23.13 -11.82 8.39
CA LEU A 31 -24.27 -11.00 7.97
C LEU A 31 -25.21 -11.76 7.05
N THR A 32 -24.67 -12.44 6.03
CA THR A 32 -25.47 -13.23 5.08
C THR A 32 -26.17 -14.39 5.77
N ARG A 33 -25.49 -15.07 6.71
CA ARG A 33 -26.10 -16.11 7.55
C ARG A 33 -27.21 -15.56 8.45
N TRP A 34 -27.04 -14.36 9.01
CA TRP A 34 -28.05 -13.74 9.85
C TRP A 34 -29.30 -13.31 9.05
N LEU A 35 -29.10 -12.80 7.83
CA LEU A 35 -30.17 -12.37 6.93
C LEU A 35 -30.82 -13.52 6.15
N GLY A 36 -30.37 -14.77 6.34
CA GLY A 36 -30.89 -15.94 5.62
C GLY A 36 -30.56 -15.95 4.12
N ILE A 37 -29.55 -15.20 3.70
CA ILE A 37 -29.14 -15.11 2.29
C ILE A 37 -28.32 -16.36 1.92
N PRO A 38 -28.74 -17.16 0.93
CA PRO A 38 -27.96 -18.31 0.49
C PRO A 38 -26.63 -17.88 -0.15
N TYR A 39 -25.64 -18.78 -0.18
CA TYR A 39 -24.33 -18.57 -0.80
C TYR A 39 -23.38 -17.57 -0.11
N GLY A 40 -23.65 -17.19 1.15
CA GLY A 40 -22.72 -16.36 1.94
C GLY A 40 -21.29 -16.92 2.03
N TRP A 41 -21.12 -18.24 1.88
CA TRP A 41 -19.82 -18.90 1.84
C TRP A 41 -18.97 -18.53 0.61
N ALA A 42 -19.57 -18.04 -0.47
CA ALA A 42 -18.85 -17.67 -1.70
C ALA A 42 -17.83 -16.54 -1.47
N VAL A 43 -18.06 -15.69 -0.44
CA VAL A 43 -17.08 -14.67 -0.04
C VAL A 43 -15.74 -15.27 0.40
N LEU A 44 -15.73 -16.50 0.94
CA LEU A 44 -14.51 -17.19 1.35
C LEU A 44 -13.62 -17.52 0.14
N LEU A 45 -14.20 -17.73 -1.05
CA LEU A 45 -13.42 -17.89 -2.27
C LEU A 45 -12.64 -16.62 -2.62
N VAL A 46 -13.19 -15.43 -2.33
CA VAL A 46 -12.50 -14.15 -2.51
C VAL A 46 -11.33 -14.02 -1.54
N VAL A 47 -11.51 -14.47 -0.29
CA VAL A 47 -10.42 -14.50 0.71
C VAL A 47 -9.30 -15.45 0.28
N ILE A 48 -9.65 -16.65 -0.17
CA ILE A 48 -8.67 -17.63 -0.67
C ILE A 48 -7.90 -17.06 -1.87
N ARG A 49 -8.59 -16.44 -2.83
CA ARG A 49 -7.96 -15.75 -3.97
C ARG A 49 -6.97 -14.68 -3.52
N ALA A 50 -7.34 -13.85 -2.54
CA ALA A 50 -6.46 -12.82 -1.99
C ALA A 50 -5.22 -13.41 -1.30
N ALA A 51 -5.36 -14.51 -0.56
CA ALA A 51 -4.25 -15.21 0.07
C ALA A 51 -3.29 -15.80 -0.99
N PHE A 52 -3.81 -16.44 -2.04
CA PHE A 52 -2.99 -16.94 -3.16
C PHE A 52 -2.26 -15.82 -3.89
N TRP A 53 -2.93 -14.70 -4.13
CA TRP A 53 -2.31 -13.53 -4.74
C TRP A 53 -1.17 -12.99 -3.85
N ALA A 54 -1.40 -12.87 -2.54
CA ALA A 54 -0.38 -12.42 -1.61
C ALA A 54 0.83 -13.38 -1.53
N CYS A 55 0.62 -14.68 -1.76
CA CYS A 55 1.67 -15.69 -1.85
C CYS A 55 2.48 -15.65 -3.16
N THR A 56 1.92 -15.14 -4.25
CA THR A 56 2.50 -15.24 -5.60
C THR A 56 3.10 -13.93 -6.09
N ILE A 57 2.70 -12.80 -5.52
CA ILE A 57 3.21 -11.49 -5.91
C ILE A 57 4.73 -11.36 -5.63
N ASP A 58 5.42 -10.67 -6.52
CA ASP A 58 6.80 -10.24 -6.28
C ASP A 58 6.80 -9.00 -5.39
N ILE A 59 7.28 -9.17 -4.16
CA ILE A 59 7.21 -8.15 -3.11
C ILE A 59 8.17 -6.98 -3.37
N ARG A 60 9.24 -7.19 -4.15
CA ARG A 60 10.23 -6.13 -4.44
C ARG A 60 9.63 -4.97 -5.22
N LYS A 61 8.51 -5.21 -5.90
CA LYS A 61 7.73 -4.20 -6.61
C LYS A 61 6.98 -3.24 -5.69
N PHE A 62 6.94 -3.53 -4.38
CA PHE A 62 6.39 -2.65 -3.35
C PHE A 62 7.48 -1.91 -2.58
N ASP A 63 8.75 -2.11 -2.93
CA ASP A 63 9.84 -1.33 -2.35
C ASP A 63 9.67 0.13 -2.75
N VAL A 64 9.99 1.03 -1.81
CA VAL A 64 9.97 2.46 -2.06
C VAL A 64 11.41 2.93 -2.08
N THR A 65 11.83 3.57 -3.17
CA THR A 65 13.19 4.07 -3.35
C THR A 65 13.18 5.56 -3.56
N VAL A 66 14.01 6.27 -2.80
CA VAL A 66 14.28 7.69 -3.00
C VAL A 66 15.69 7.81 -3.56
N ASP A 67 15.81 8.28 -4.80
CA ASP A 67 17.09 8.50 -5.45
C ASP A 67 17.21 9.95 -5.93
N GLY A 68 17.95 10.76 -5.16
CA GLY A 68 18.14 12.17 -5.47
C GLY A 68 16.83 12.96 -5.39
N ARG A 69 16.18 13.15 -6.54
CA ARG A 69 14.89 13.84 -6.73
C ARG A 69 13.76 12.90 -7.14
N MET A 70 14.05 11.64 -7.44
CA MET A 70 13.05 10.67 -7.85
C MET A 70 12.57 9.87 -6.66
N LEU A 71 11.25 9.73 -6.52
CA LEU A 71 10.63 8.74 -5.66
C LEU A 71 10.02 7.65 -6.54
N SER A 72 10.42 6.40 -6.31
CA SER A 72 9.80 5.26 -6.98
C SER A 72 9.12 4.34 -5.98
N GLY A 73 7.99 3.78 -6.37
CA GLY A 73 7.23 2.86 -5.54
C GLY A 73 5.98 2.34 -6.25
N PRO A 74 5.15 1.55 -5.56
CA PRO A 74 3.95 0.97 -6.16
C PRO A 74 2.91 2.04 -6.51
N SER A 75 2.24 1.91 -7.66
CA SER A 75 1.21 2.87 -8.11
C SER A 75 -0.18 2.64 -7.51
N LEU A 76 -0.44 1.44 -6.99
CA LEU A 76 -1.65 1.07 -6.26
C LEU A 76 -1.27 0.01 -5.23
N ILE A 77 -2.05 -0.09 -4.14
CA ILE A 77 -1.88 -1.14 -3.10
C ILE A 77 -1.89 -2.56 -3.68
N PHE A 78 -2.46 -2.74 -4.89
CA PHE A 78 -2.56 -4.04 -5.57
C PHE A 78 -1.86 -4.09 -6.94
N SER A 79 -1.18 -3.03 -7.36
CA SER A 79 -0.44 -3.02 -8.64
C SER A 79 1.03 -3.33 -8.40
N SER A 80 1.53 -4.30 -9.16
CA SER A 80 2.95 -4.69 -9.15
C SER A 80 3.81 -3.78 -10.04
N GLN A 81 3.24 -2.73 -10.62
CA GLN A 81 4.00 -1.79 -11.44
C GLN A 81 4.49 -0.64 -10.56
N ALA A 82 5.80 -0.64 -10.34
CA ALA A 82 6.48 0.50 -9.75
C ALA A 82 6.44 1.66 -10.73
N VAL A 83 6.15 2.84 -10.19
CA VAL A 83 6.12 4.11 -10.91
C VAL A 83 7.11 5.03 -10.21
N SER A 84 7.73 5.90 -10.99
CA SER A 84 8.67 6.91 -10.52
C SER A 84 8.05 8.29 -10.72
N ILE A 85 8.16 9.13 -9.71
CA ILE A 85 7.72 10.52 -9.72
C ILE A 85 8.89 11.44 -9.40
N ASP A 86 8.94 12.60 -10.06
CA ASP A 86 9.89 13.65 -9.72
C ASP A 86 9.34 14.45 -8.53
N LEU A 87 10.09 14.49 -7.43
CA LEU A 87 9.72 15.20 -6.21
C LEU A 87 9.69 16.72 -6.40
N ASP A 88 10.37 17.27 -7.41
CA ASP A 88 10.29 18.70 -7.74
C ASP A 88 8.93 19.06 -8.37
N ASP A 89 8.24 18.08 -8.98
CA ASP A 89 6.93 18.23 -9.63
C ASP A 89 5.75 17.84 -8.71
N VAL A 90 6.01 17.56 -7.43
CA VAL A 90 5.01 17.19 -6.44
C VAL A 90 4.53 18.44 -5.70
N ASP A 91 3.27 18.82 -5.95
CA ASP A 91 2.61 19.85 -5.15
C ASP A 91 2.18 19.29 -3.78
N PRO A 92 2.26 20.10 -2.70
CA PRO A 92 1.87 19.66 -1.36
C PRO A 92 0.42 19.18 -1.23
N GLU A 93 -0.48 19.67 -2.10
CA GLU A 93 -1.89 19.25 -2.16
C GLU A 93 -2.06 17.83 -2.71
N PHE A 94 -1.07 17.32 -3.44
CA PHE A 94 -1.03 15.98 -4.02
C PHE A 94 -0.38 14.94 -3.09
N VAL A 95 -0.04 15.34 -1.87
CA VAL A 95 0.49 14.46 -0.83
C VAL A 95 -0.61 14.12 0.17
N ASN A 96 -1.11 12.89 0.10
CA ASN A 96 -2.21 12.41 0.93
C ASN A 96 -1.77 11.29 1.88
N GLU A 97 -2.28 11.34 3.11
CA GLU A 97 -2.13 10.25 4.08
C GLU A 97 -3.48 9.92 4.71
N TRP A 98 -3.95 8.68 4.49
CA TRP A 98 -5.22 8.19 5.00
C TRP A 98 -5.11 6.73 5.45
N LEU A 99 -5.63 6.44 6.65
CA LEU A 99 -5.71 5.08 7.21
C LEU A 99 -4.40 4.27 7.18
N GLY A 100 -3.24 4.93 7.28
CA GLY A 100 -1.94 4.25 7.24
C GLY A 100 -1.42 3.94 5.83
N VAL A 101 -2.07 4.51 4.81
CA VAL A 101 -1.61 4.57 3.42
C VAL A 101 -1.16 5.99 3.13
N PHE A 102 -0.04 6.13 2.44
CA PHE A 102 0.36 7.39 1.82
C PHE A 102 0.20 7.28 0.30
N SER A 103 -0.10 8.40 -0.32
CA SER A 103 -0.23 8.57 -1.75
C SER A 103 0.40 9.91 -2.14
N ILE A 104 1.19 9.90 -3.20
CA ILE A 104 1.87 11.07 -3.73
C ILE A 104 1.67 11.06 -5.25
N HIS A 105 1.11 12.15 -5.77
CA HIS A 105 0.97 12.34 -7.22
C HIS A 105 1.92 13.42 -7.74
N ASP A 106 2.45 13.20 -8.94
CA ASP A 106 3.08 14.28 -9.71
C ASP A 106 2.06 15.01 -10.60
N SER A 107 2.48 16.15 -11.15
CA SER A 107 1.68 16.93 -12.11
C SER A 107 1.37 16.19 -13.43
N ALA A 108 2.08 15.10 -13.73
CA ALA A 108 1.85 14.24 -14.89
C ALA A 108 0.78 13.16 -14.65
N GLY A 109 0.27 13.03 -13.42
CA GLY A 109 -0.75 12.06 -13.04
C GLY A 109 -0.21 10.69 -12.64
N ASN A 110 1.10 10.56 -12.45
CA ASN A 110 1.71 9.37 -11.87
C ASN A 110 1.50 9.37 -10.36
N GLU A 111 1.22 8.20 -9.80
CA GLU A 111 0.98 8.02 -8.37
C GLU A 111 1.98 7.03 -7.77
N VAL A 112 2.53 7.35 -6.61
CA VAL A 112 3.15 6.38 -5.69
C VAL A 112 2.26 6.24 -4.46
N MET A 113 1.68 5.06 -4.28
CA MET A 113 0.75 4.73 -3.21
C MET A 113 1.18 3.46 -2.47
N ALA A 114 1.50 3.57 -1.17
CA ALA A 114 1.89 2.42 -0.37
C ALA A 114 1.37 2.45 1.07
N HIS A 115 1.25 1.26 1.66
CA HIS A 115 0.79 1.09 3.03
C HIS A 115 1.99 1.00 4.00
N TYR A 116 2.06 1.86 5.01
CA TYR A 116 3.19 1.91 5.97
C TYR A 116 3.45 0.57 6.66
N GLN A 117 2.39 -0.22 6.89
CA GLN A 117 2.47 -1.54 7.52
C GLN A 117 3.37 -2.54 6.77
N TYR A 118 3.65 -2.33 5.49
CA TYR A 118 4.51 -3.21 4.69
C TYR A 118 5.99 -3.05 5.06
N TYR A 119 6.40 -1.89 5.55
CA TYR A 119 7.80 -1.55 5.84
C TYR A 119 8.16 -1.80 7.32
N MET A 120 9.45 -1.78 7.64
CA MET A 120 9.94 -1.92 9.02
C MET A 120 9.57 -0.72 9.89
N PRO A 121 9.44 -0.89 11.22
CA PRO A 121 9.07 0.20 12.11
C PRO A 121 9.98 1.43 12.00
N GLU A 122 11.29 1.22 11.86
CA GLU A 122 12.28 2.29 11.67
C GLU A 122 12.06 3.04 10.34
N ASP A 123 11.91 2.29 9.24
CA ASP A 123 11.65 2.82 7.90
C ASP A 123 10.38 3.67 7.85
N ARG A 124 9.33 3.29 8.59
CA ARG A 124 8.09 4.07 8.66
C ARG A 124 8.29 5.45 9.24
N VAL A 125 9.17 5.60 10.21
CA VAL A 125 9.44 6.90 10.83
C VAL A 125 10.11 7.81 9.80
N VAL A 126 11.06 7.27 9.04
CA VAL A 126 11.75 7.99 7.96
C VAL A 126 10.80 8.33 6.82
N LEU A 127 9.98 7.36 6.37
CA LEU A 127 8.96 7.58 5.34
C LEU A 127 7.96 8.65 5.78
N ARG A 128 7.39 8.57 7.00
CA ARG A 128 6.48 9.60 7.52
C ARG A 128 7.12 10.98 7.57
N ALA A 129 8.38 11.07 7.98
CA ALA A 129 9.12 12.32 7.99
C ALA A 129 9.33 12.89 6.57
N LEU A 130 9.57 12.02 5.58
CA LEU A 130 9.65 12.40 4.17
C LEU A 130 8.29 12.92 3.67
N ILE A 131 7.21 12.18 3.89
CA ILE A 131 5.85 12.58 3.49
C ILE A 131 5.45 13.92 4.12
N GLU A 132 5.71 14.11 5.42
CA GLU A 132 5.38 15.37 6.11
C GLU A 132 6.18 16.55 5.53
N ARG A 133 7.44 16.34 5.12
CA ARG A 133 8.25 17.36 4.45
C ARG A 133 7.70 17.74 3.08
N LEU A 134 7.25 16.75 2.29
CA LEU A 134 6.63 17.00 0.98
C LEU A 134 5.29 17.72 1.12
N ARG A 135 4.51 17.40 2.15
CA ARG A 135 3.23 18.05 2.44
C ARG A 135 3.37 19.48 2.97
N ARG A 136 4.50 19.81 3.58
CA ARG A 136 4.78 21.13 4.17
C ARG A 136 6.21 21.54 3.86
N PRO A 137 6.52 21.93 2.61
CA PRO A 137 7.81 22.48 2.28
C PRO A 137 8.00 23.77 3.10
N ARG A 138 9.01 23.76 3.98
CA ARG A 138 9.41 24.94 4.75
C ARG A 138 10.36 25.80 3.96
#